data_AF-A0A957MAR1-F1
#
_entry.id   AF-A0A957MAR1-F1
#
_cell.length_a   1.000
_cell.length_b   1.000
_cell.length_c   1.000
_cell.angle_alpha   90.00
_cell.angle_beta   90.00
_cell.angle_gamma   90.00
#
_symmetry.space_group_name_H-M   'P 1'
#
loop_
_entity.id
_entity.type
_entity.pdbx_description
1 polymer ?
#
loop_
_entity_poly.entity_id
_entity_poly.type
_entity_poly.pdbx_seq_one_letter_code
_entity_poly.pdbx_strand_id
1 'polypeptide(L)' 'MIHPESATNYLQRSTSARIPTPYGSYQLFHYVDGRDGKEHLALVMGDVSDGEEVLVRVHSECMT' A
#
# COMPACT_ATOMS: atom_id res chain seq x y z
N MET A 1 -22.88 -20.60 -10.24
CA MET A 1 -21.60 -21.32 -10.28
C MET A 1 -20.51 -20.31 -10.58
N ILE A 2 -19.94 -19.69 -9.54
CA ILE A 2 -18.72 -18.91 -9.62
C ILE A 2 -17.77 -19.63 -8.66
N HIS A 3 -16.78 -20.31 -9.21
CA HIS A 3 -15.71 -20.89 -8.40
C HIS A 3 -14.85 -19.71 -7.93
N PRO A 4 -14.59 -19.56 -6.61
CA PRO A 4 -13.64 -18.56 -6.15
C PRO A 4 -12.27 -19.02 -6.64
N GLU A 5 -11.77 -18.37 -7.68
CA GLU A 5 -10.39 -18.55 -8.10
C GLU A 5 -9.52 -18.14 -6.90
N SER A 6 -8.58 -19.02 -6.53
CA SER A 6 -7.59 -18.77 -5.49
C SER A 6 -7.00 -17.38 -5.71
N ALA A 7 -7.18 -16.45 -4.77
CA ALA A 7 -6.75 -15.07 -4.92
C ALA A 7 -5.22 -15.03 -5.00
N THR A 8 -4.67 -15.07 -6.22
CA THR A 8 -3.24 -14.94 -6.44
C THR A 8 -2.82 -13.54 -6.04
N ASN A 9 -2.02 -13.45 -4.98
CA ASN A 9 -1.45 -12.18 -4.53
C ASN A 9 -0.23 -11.83 -5.39
N TYR A 10 -0.41 -10.90 -6.31
CA TYR A 10 0.65 -10.41 -7.18
C TYR A 10 1.51 -9.32 -6.52
N LEU A 11 1.12 -8.77 -5.36
CA LEU A 11 1.85 -7.71 -4.68
C LEU A 11 2.78 -8.28 -3.62
N GLN A 12 4.07 -7.98 -3.74
CA GLN A 12 5.09 -8.38 -2.77
C GLN A 12 5.57 -7.16 -1.99
N ARG A 13 5.52 -7.22 -0.65
CA ARG A 13 6.08 -6.18 0.21
C ARG A 13 7.59 -6.36 0.34
N SER A 14 8.36 -5.39 -0.12
CA SER A 14 9.82 -5.48 -0.25
C SER A 14 10.54 -4.78 0.91
N THR A 15 10.15 -3.55 1.26
CA THR A 15 10.82 -2.75 2.28
C THR A 15 9.86 -1.81 3.00
N SER A 16 10.33 -1.23 4.09
CA SER A 16 9.58 -0.26 4.88
C SER A 16 10.51 0.81 5.47
N ALA A 17 10.07 2.05 5.52
CA ALA A 17 10.84 3.17 6.05
C ALA A 17 9.96 4.18 6.80
N ARG A 18 10.52 4.84 7.82
CA ARG A 18 9.86 5.97 8.49
C ARG A 18 10.09 7.24 7.70
N ILE A 19 9.01 7.91 7.29
CA ILE A 19 9.03 9.14 6.51
C ILE A 19 8.48 10.30 7.37
N PRO A 20 9.34 11.14 7.96
CA PRO A 20 8.91 12.36 8.60
C PRO A 20 8.52 13.40 7.54
N THR A 21 7.33 13.98 7.67
CA THR A 21 6.85 15.06 6.81
C THR A 21 6.31 16.21 7.68
N PRO A 22 6.11 17.41 7.13
CA PRO A 22 5.41 18.49 7.85
C PRO A 22 3.99 18.14 8.29
N TYR A 23 3.36 17.14 7.65
CA TYR A 23 2.00 16.71 7.92
C TYR A 23 1.90 15.53 8.90
N GLY A 24 3.05 15.05 9.40
CA GLY A 24 3.12 13.93 10.33
C GLY A 24 4.21 12.92 9.97
N SER A 25 4.39 11.93 10.84
CA SER A 25 5.28 10.78 10.61
C SER A 25 4.48 9.65 9.98
N TYR A 26 4.90 9.21 8.80
CA TYR A 26 4.33 8.05 8.12
C TYR A 26 5.27 6.85 8.21
N GLN A 27 4.69 5.66 8.31
CA GLN A 27 5.35 4.42 7.94
C GLN A 27 5.07 4.15 6.46
N LEU A 28 6.11 4.19 5.64
CA LEU A 28 6.06 3.81 4.23
C LEU A 28 6.26 2.30 4.13
N PHE A 29 5.43 1.66 3.31
CA PHE A 29 5.60 0.29 2.84
C PHE A 29 5.71 0.30 1.32
N HIS A 30 6.75 -0.36 0.81
CA HIS A 30 6.98 -0.54 -0.62
C HIS A 30 6.43 -1.88 -1.08
N TYR A 31 5.69 -1.86 -2.18
CA TYR A 31 5.13 -3.03 -2.83
C TYR A 31 5.58 -3.07 -4.29
N VAL A 32 5.84 -4.27 -4.79
CA VAL A 32 6.15 -4.52 -6.20
C VAL A 32 5.08 -5.45 -6.77
N ASP A 33 4.49 -5.07 -7.90
CA ASP A 33 3.56 -5.92 -8.65
C ASP A 33 4.33 -6.92 -9.50
N GLY A 34 4.17 -8.22 -9.22
CA GLY A 34 4.82 -9.29 -9.95
C GLY A 34 4.34 -9.48 -11.39
N ARG A 35 3.27 -8.79 -11.81
CA ARG A 35 2.72 -8.89 -13.18
C ARG A 35 3.43 -7.96 -14.16
N ASP A 36 3.65 -6.71 -13.76
CA ASP A 36 4.21 -5.67 -14.63
C ASP A 36 5.44 -4.96 -14.04
N GLY A 37 5.87 -5.35 -12.83
CA GLY A 37 7.03 -4.80 -12.15
C GLY A 37 6.80 -3.41 -11.57
N LYS A 38 5.57 -2.87 -11.60
CA LYS A 38 5.31 -1.54 -11.06
C LYS A 38 5.50 -1.50 -9.56
N GLU A 39 5.97 -0.36 -9.10
CA GLU A 39 6.17 -0.07 -7.69
C GLU A 39 4.99 0.74 -7.13
N HIS A 40 4.56 0.37 -5.95
CA HIS A 40 3.47 1.02 -5.23
C HIS A 40 3.91 1.33 -3.80
N LEU A 41 3.38 2.43 -3.25
CA LEU A 41 3.68 2.88 -1.90
C LEU A 41 2.40 2.94 -1.07
N ALA A 42 2.46 2.44 0.16
CA ALA A 42 1.45 2.70 1.16
C ALA A 42 2.05 3.55 2.28
N LEU A 43 1.47 4.73 2.51
CA LEU A 43 1.83 5.63 3.61
C LEU A 43 0.80 5.46 4.72
N VAL A 44 1.23 4.92 5.86
CA VAL A 44 0.37 4.65 7.02
C VAL A 44 0.73 5.61 8.15
N MET A 45 -0.27 6.25 8.74
CA MET A 45 -0.10 7.10 9.92
C MET A 45 -0.83 6.47 11.11
N GLY A 46 -0.14 6.32 12.24
CA GLY A 46 -0.70 5.68 13.43
C GLY A 46 -0.76 4.15 13.33
N ASP A 47 -1.56 3.54 14.21
CA ASP A 47 -1.89 2.12 14.18
C ASP A 47 -3.24 1.95 13.47
N VAL A 48 -3.29 1.04 12.49
CA VAL A 48 -4.48 0.73 11.68
C VAL A 48 -4.74 -0.79 11.65
N SER A 49 -4.20 -1.51 12.63
CA SER A 49 -4.22 -2.98 12.67
C SER A 49 -5.58 -3.59 13.04
N ASP A 50 -6.49 -2.81 13.63
CA ASP A 50 -7.86 -3.21 13.94
C ASP A 50 -8.78 -3.22 12.71
N GLY A 51 -8.43 -2.47 11.67
CA GLY A 51 -9.11 -2.49 10.36
C GLY A 51 -10.47 -1.77 10.34
N GLU A 52 -10.90 -1.19 11.45
CA GLU A 52 -12.20 -0.52 11.55
C GLU A 52 -12.08 0.96 11.14
N GLU A 53 -12.93 1.39 10.21
CA GLU A 53 -13.09 2.81 9.81
C GLU A 53 -11.80 3.56 9.42
N VAL A 54 -10.80 2.86 8.87
CA VAL A 54 -9.54 3.48 8.43
C VAL A 54 -9.79 4.47 7.29
N LEU A 55 -9.38 5.73 7.46
CA LEU A 55 -9.41 6.73 6.39
C LEU A 55 -8.38 6.36 5.30
N VAL A 56 -8.87 6.11 4.08
CA VAL A 56 -8.03 5.67 2.95
C VAL A 56 -8.11 6.66 1.78
N ARG A 57 -6.96 6.88 1.12
CA ARG A 57 -6.87 7.56 -0.17
C ARG A 57 -6.01 6.74 -1.13
N VAL A 58 -6.56 6.42 -2.30
CA VAL A 58 -5.80 5.83 -3.41
C VAL A 58 -5.46 6.93 -4.41
N HIS A 59 -4.19 7.01 -4.80
CA HIS A 59 -3.69 8.05 -5.68
C HIS A 59 -2.85 7.43 -6.80
N SER A 60 -3.22 7.70 -8.04
CA SER A 60 -2.37 7.40 -9.20
C SER A 60 -1.28 8.47 -9.29
N GLU A 61 -0.03 8.05 -9.42
CA GLU A 61 1.06 8.96 -9.72
C GLU A 61 0.74 9.73 -11.01
N CYS A 62 0.91 11.05 -10.96
CA CYS A 62 0.84 11.91 -12.13
C CYS A 62 1.98 12.92 -12.00
N MET A 63 3.04 12.73 -12.79
CA MET A 63 4.11 13.69 -12.95
C MET A 63 3.71 14.66 -14.06
N THR A 64 3.48 15.92 -13.72
CA THR A 64 3.05 16.99 -14.64
C THR A 64 4.15 18.01 -14.87
#